data_AF-B9K5U2-F1
#
_entry.id   AF-B9K5U2-F1
#
_cell.length_a   1.000
_cell.length_b   1.000
_cell.length_c   1.000
_cell.angle_alpha   90.00
_cell.angle_beta   90.00
_cell.angle_gamma   90.00
#
_symmetry.space_group_name_H-M   'P 1'
#
loop_
_entity.id
_entity.type
_entity.pdbx_description
1 polymer ?
#
loop_
_entity_poly.entity_id
_entity_poly.type
_entity_poly.pdbx_seq_one_letter_code
_entity_poly.pdbx_strand_id
1 'polypeptide(L)'
;MTTRTRSKSRSAADFTSPEVIATLTAWLEQAGVSTIAIERDDQQIKIVMAGGAAQISLQTRDKQKPASSVAVKAPCVGHFLAHHPARADEAAKDGPVVKAGDTVGFVKIGPVLLNVIAPQDGILGEALVKSGTLVGYGDPLFLVEQP
;
A
#
# COMPACT_ATOMS: atom_id res chain seq x y z
N MET A 1 28.20 9.14 45.40
CA MET A 1 26.77 9.19 45.04
C MET A 1 26.66 9.82 43.66
N THR A 2 26.78 9.00 42.61
CA THR A 2 26.88 9.44 41.22
C THR A 2 25.50 9.57 40.59
N THR A 3 25.23 10.73 40.00
CA THR A 3 23.97 11.09 39.34
C THR A 3 23.80 10.30 38.04
N ARG A 4 22.73 9.52 37.95
CA ARG A 4 22.34 8.80 36.73
C ARG A 4 21.65 9.77 35.78
N THR A 5 22.37 10.19 34.73
CA THR A 5 21.84 10.97 33.62
C THR A 5 20.71 10.20 32.93
N ARG A 6 19.49 10.73 33.01
CA ARG A 6 18.29 10.18 32.39
C ARG A 6 18.45 10.32 30.87
N SER A 7 18.56 9.18 30.18
CA SER A 7 18.65 9.10 28.72
C SER A 7 17.49 9.85 28.07
N LYS A 8 17.82 10.76 27.16
CA LYS A 8 16.92 11.66 26.44
C LYS A 8 15.98 10.81 25.58
N SER A 9 14.68 10.81 25.92
CA SER A 9 13.63 10.19 25.12
C SER A 9 13.74 10.68 23.67
N ARG A 10 13.99 9.77 22.73
CA ARG A 10 13.94 10.05 21.29
C ARG A 10 12.52 10.52 20.98
N SER A 11 12.32 11.81 20.70
CA SER A 11 11.08 12.32 20.16
C SER A 11 10.79 11.57 18.85
N ALA A 12 9.67 10.86 18.77
CA ALA A 12 9.19 10.32 17.51
C ALA A 12 9.00 11.50 16.54
N ALA A 13 9.64 11.43 15.37
CA ALA A 13 9.49 12.48 14.36
C ALA A 13 8.03 12.56 13.93
N ASP A 14 7.50 13.78 13.83
CA ASP A 14 6.18 14.04 13.25
C ASP A 14 6.28 14.02 11.73
N PHE A 15 5.94 12.88 11.13
CA PHE A 15 6.04 12.66 9.69
C PHE A 15 5.00 13.43 8.87
N THR A 16 4.03 14.09 9.51
CA THR A 16 3.03 14.94 8.84
C THR A 16 3.46 16.39 8.70
N SER A 17 4.49 16.79 9.44
CA SER A 17 4.97 18.17 9.39
C SER A 17 5.55 18.48 8.01
N PRO A 18 5.24 19.65 7.42
CA PRO A 18 5.74 20.03 6.10
C PRO A 18 7.27 20.02 6.01
N GLU A 19 7.97 20.37 7.10
CA GLU A 19 9.43 20.37 7.17
C GLU A 19 10.01 18.96 7.09
N VAL A 20 9.42 17.99 7.80
CA VAL A 20 9.84 16.58 7.72
C VAL A 20 9.52 16.02 6.34
N ILE A 21 8.34 16.31 5.79
CA ILE A 21 7.97 15.85 4.44
C ILE A 21 8.91 16.40 3.37
N ALA A 22 9.27 17.69 3.43
CA ALA A 22 10.23 18.30 2.53
C ALA A 22 11.62 17.66 2.66
N THR A 23 12.05 17.42 3.90
CA THR A 23 13.33 16.75 4.18
C THR A 23 13.35 15.32 3.63
N LEU A 24 12.28 14.55 3.86
CA LEU A 24 12.13 13.20 3.32
C LEU A 24 12.14 13.24 1.79
N THR A 25 11.38 14.14 1.17
CA THR A 25 11.32 14.30 -0.28
C THR A 25 12.71 14.55 -0.88
N ALA A 26 13.50 15.45 -0.28
CA ALA A 26 14.86 15.74 -0.73
C ALA A 26 15.78 14.52 -0.61
N TRP A 27 15.68 13.74 0.48
CA TRP A 27 16.45 12.50 0.64
C TRP A 27 16.04 11.43 -0.37
N LEU A 28 14.73 11.30 -0.65
CA LEU A 28 14.22 10.35 -1.63
C LEU A 28 14.71 10.68 -3.04
N GLU A 29 14.71 11.96 -3.41
CA GLU A 29 15.23 12.43 -4.68
C GLU A 29 16.73 12.11 -4.82
N GLN A 30 17.55 12.44 -3.81
CA GLN A 30 18.98 12.15 -3.81
C GLN A 30 19.29 10.65 -3.85
N ALA A 31 18.45 9.83 -3.21
CA ALA A 31 18.60 8.38 -3.19
C ALA A 31 18.00 7.68 -4.42
N GLY A 32 17.33 8.41 -5.32
CA GLY A 32 16.62 7.82 -6.46
C GLY A 32 15.42 6.94 -6.08
N VAL A 33 14.85 7.16 -4.90
CA VAL A 33 13.69 6.40 -4.39
C VAL A 33 12.41 7.04 -4.92
N SER A 34 11.64 6.26 -5.69
CA SER A 34 10.42 6.76 -6.33
C SER A 34 9.23 6.85 -5.38
N THR A 35 9.17 6.05 -4.31
CA THR A 35 8.01 6.02 -3.40
C THR A 35 8.35 5.49 -2.03
N ILE A 36 7.74 6.08 -1.00
CA ILE A 36 7.68 5.50 0.34
C ILE A 36 6.25 5.55 0.88
N ALA A 37 5.94 4.58 1.75
CA ALA A 37 4.75 4.59 2.59
C ALA A 37 5.17 4.42 4.05
N ILE A 38 4.72 5.32 4.91
CA ILE A 38 4.97 5.29 6.36
C ILE A 38 3.63 5.02 7.03
N GLU A 39 3.56 3.95 7.82
CA GLU A 39 2.40 3.63 8.65
C GLU A 39 2.71 3.75 10.14
N ARG A 40 1.83 4.44 10.85
CA ARG A 40 1.72 4.50 12.32
C ARG A 40 0.27 4.24 12.69
N ASP A 41 0.02 3.81 13.92
CA ASP A 41 -1.26 3.25 14.42
C ASP A 41 -2.53 3.72 13.68
N ASP A 42 -2.75 5.04 13.57
CA ASP A 42 -3.92 5.65 12.92
C ASP A 42 -3.60 6.53 11.68
N GLN A 43 -2.36 6.52 11.19
CA GLN A 43 -1.92 7.44 10.13
C GLN A 43 -1.03 6.77 9.09
N GLN A 44 -1.35 7.06 7.83
CA GLN A 44 -0.57 6.63 6.69
C GLN A 44 -0.14 7.83 5.85
N ILE A 45 1.15 7.86 5.52
CA ILE A 45 1.76 8.88 4.65
C ILE A 45 2.36 8.18 3.46
N LYS A 46 1.95 8.56 2.25
CA LYS A 46 2.52 8.08 0.99
C LYS A 46 3.16 9.26 0.28
N ILE A 47 4.45 9.15 -0.03
CA ILE A 47 5.18 10.13 -0.84
C ILE A 47 5.57 9.43 -2.14
N VAL A 48 5.10 9.96 -3.27
CA VAL A 48 5.38 9.47 -4.62
C VAL A 48 6.14 10.53 -5.40
N MET A 49 7.32 10.20 -5.92
CA MET A 49 8.09 11.07 -6.82
C MET A 49 7.61 10.82 -8.26
N ALA A 50 6.85 11.76 -8.82
CA ALA A 50 6.37 11.71 -10.21
C ALA A 50 6.95 12.88 -11.01
N GLY A 51 7.88 12.59 -11.94
CA GLY A 51 8.40 13.59 -12.88
C GLY A 51 9.09 14.80 -12.24
N GLY A 52 9.78 14.62 -11.12
CA GLY A 52 10.48 15.70 -10.40
C GLY A 52 9.61 16.45 -9.38
N ALA A 53 8.33 16.07 -9.22
CA ALA A 53 7.45 16.60 -8.18
C ALA A 53 7.01 15.47 -7.22
N ALA A 54 7.04 15.75 -5.92
CA ALA A 54 6.48 14.87 -4.91
C ALA A 54 4.96 15.04 -4.85
N GLN A 55 4.23 13.93 -4.92
CA GLN A 55 2.81 13.83 -4.61
C GLN A 55 2.68 13.17 -3.23
N ILE A 56 2.07 13.89 -2.29
CA ILE A 56 1.93 13.45 -0.90
C ILE A 56 0.46 13.13 -0.64
N SER A 57 0.18 11.93 -0.18
CA SER A 57 -1.15 11.53 0.31
C SER A 57 -1.07 11.24 1.80
N LEU A 58 -1.85 11.98 2.58
CA LEU A 58 -2.08 11.75 4.00
C LEU A 58 -3.45 11.10 4.15
N GLN A 59 -3.49 9.90 4.72
CA GLN A 59 -4.73 9.22 5.04
C GLN A 59 -4.79 8.96 6.55
N THR A 60 -5.85 9.43 7.18
CA THR A 60 -6.25 8.95 8.51
C THR A 60 -6.96 7.62 8.32
N ARG A 61 -6.52 6.60 9.06
CA ARG A 61 -7.07 5.26 8.97
C ARG A 61 -8.43 5.25 9.67
N ASP A 62 -9.48 5.68 8.97
CA ASP A 62 -10.82 5.63 9.52
C ASP A 62 -11.18 4.16 9.75
N LYS A 63 -11.63 3.82 10.97
CA LYS A 63 -12.12 2.48 11.28
C LYS A 63 -13.44 2.33 10.56
N GLN A 64 -13.38 1.96 9.28
CA GLN A 64 -14.55 1.68 8.48
C GLN A 64 -15.36 0.59 9.20
N LYS A 65 -16.55 0.99 9.65
CA LYS A 65 -17.65 0.15 10.14
C LYS A 65 -17.71 -1.13 9.29
N PRO A 66 -17.98 -2.33 9.85
CA PRO A 66 -18.06 -3.54 9.05
C PRO A 66 -19.22 -3.39 8.06
N ALA A 67 -18.89 -3.00 6.85
CA ALA A 67 -19.70 -3.28 5.69
C ALA A 67 -19.57 -4.79 5.44
N SER A 68 -20.55 -5.36 4.78
CA SER A 68 -20.57 -6.75 4.30
C SER A 68 -19.42 -7.11 3.33
N SER A 69 -18.42 -6.24 3.19
CA SER A 69 -17.27 -6.35 2.31
C SER A 69 -15.95 -6.15 3.05
N VAL A 70 -14.96 -6.99 2.73
CA VAL A 70 -13.60 -6.90 3.27
C VAL A 70 -12.66 -6.43 2.16
N ALA A 71 -11.84 -5.42 2.45
CA ALA A 71 -10.86 -4.92 1.49
C ALA A 71 -9.69 -5.89 1.31
N VAL A 72 -9.38 -6.22 0.06
CA VAL A 72 -8.12 -6.86 -0.33
C VAL A 72 -7.09 -5.77 -0.54
N LYS A 73 -5.98 -5.84 0.18
CA LYS A 73 -5.00 -4.76 0.25
C LYS A 73 -3.69 -5.11 -0.45
N ALA A 74 -2.99 -4.10 -0.94
CA ALA A 74 -1.66 -4.24 -1.49
C ALA A 74 -0.67 -4.71 -0.40
N PRO A 75 0.09 -5.79 -0.63
CA PRO A 75 1.03 -6.33 0.37
C PRO A 75 2.31 -5.49 0.51
N CYS A 76 2.55 -4.56 -0.40
CA CYS A 76 3.77 -3.75 -0.48
C CYS A 76 3.55 -2.53 -1.39
N VAL A 77 4.55 -1.63 -1.41
CA VAL A 77 4.63 -0.55 -2.39
C VAL A 77 5.09 -1.12 -3.74
N GLY A 78 4.39 -0.82 -4.83
CA GLY A 78 4.78 -1.24 -6.17
C GLY A 78 3.70 -0.93 -7.21
N HIS A 79 3.77 -1.57 -8.38
CA HIS A 79 2.78 -1.37 -9.44
C HIS A 79 1.77 -2.52 -9.40
N PHE A 80 0.50 -2.19 -9.18
CA PHE A 80 -0.57 -3.18 -9.20
C PHE A 80 -0.74 -3.78 -10.60
N LEU A 81 -0.97 -5.08 -10.69
CA LEU A 81 -1.29 -5.79 -11.91
C LEU A 81 -2.49 -6.71 -11.68
N ALA A 82 -3.54 -6.56 -12.49
CA ALA A 82 -4.72 -7.41 -12.40
C ALA A 82 -4.44 -8.87 -12.83
N HIS A 83 -3.43 -9.07 -13.67
CA HIS A 83 -3.04 -10.37 -14.19
C HIS A 83 -1.53 -10.55 -14.18
N HIS A 84 -1.08 -11.80 -14.26
CA HIS A 84 0.34 -12.12 -14.32
C HIS A 84 0.92 -11.65 -15.68
N PRO A 85 2.07 -10.94 -15.73
CA PRO A 85 2.65 -10.41 -16.98
C PRO A 85 2.90 -11.45 -18.06
N ALA A 86 3.29 -12.68 -17.67
CA ALA A 86 3.54 -13.78 -18.61
C ALA A 86 2.26 -14.50 -19.09
N ARG A 87 1.08 -14.10 -18.59
CA ARG A 87 -0.23 -14.67 -18.94
C ARG A 87 -1.26 -13.57 -19.21
N ALA A 88 -0.81 -12.43 -19.75
CA ALA A 88 -1.68 -11.28 -20.01
C ALA A 88 -2.87 -11.61 -20.93
N ASP A 89 -2.74 -12.66 -21.75
CA ASP A 89 -3.76 -13.12 -22.71
C ASP A 89 -4.72 -14.18 -22.13
N GLU A 90 -4.49 -14.66 -20.90
CA GLU A 90 -5.46 -15.53 -20.23
C GLU A 90 -6.60 -14.66 -19.69
N ALA A 91 -7.64 -14.48 -20.52
CA ALA A 91 -8.92 -13.97 -20.08
C ALA A 91 -9.31 -14.67 -18.76
N ALA A 92 -9.61 -13.87 -17.73
CA ALA A 92 -9.85 -14.33 -16.37
C ALA A 92 -10.71 -15.61 -16.37
N LYS A 93 -10.09 -16.73 -15.98
CA LYS A 93 -10.79 -17.99 -15.80
C LYS A 93 -11.82 -17.83 -14.67
N ASP A 94 -13.08 -18.04 -15.04
CA ASP A 94 -14.19 -18.50 -14.21
C ASP A 94 -14.55 -17.67 -12.96
N GLY A 95 -15.49 -16.72 -13.15
CA GLY A 95 -16.38 -16.18 -12.12
C GLY A 95 -15.72 -15.34 -11.01
N PRO A 96 -16.45 -14.40 -10.38
CA PRO A 96 -15.90 -13.56 -9.32
C PRO A 96 -15.71 -14.29 -7.98
N VAL A 97 -15.95 -15.61 -7.89
CA VAL A 97 -15.89 -16.34 -6.62
C VAL A 97 -14.44 -16.66 -6.26
N VAL A 98 -14.01 -16.23 -5.08
CA VAL A 98 -12.67 -16.47 -4.55
C VAL A 98 -12.72 -17.20 -3.22
N LYS A 99 -11.66 -17.95 -2.93
CA LYS A 99 -11.39 -18.56 -1.63
C LYS A 99 -10.33 -17.79 -0.87
N ALA A 100 -10.39 -17.86 0.46
CA ALA A 100 -9.31 -17.37 1.29
C ALA A 100 -7.98 -18.03 0.86
N GLY A 101 -6.97 -17.21 0.53
CA GLY A 101 -5.69 -17.70 0.01
C GLY A 101 -5.54 -17.63 -1.51
N ASP A 102 -6.62 -17.38 -2.27
CA ASP A 102 -6.53 -17.27 -3.72
C ASP A 102 -5.76 -16.01 -4.14
N THR A 103 -5.01 -16.13 -5.23
CA THR A 103 -4.31 -14.99 -5.84
C THR A 103 -5.27 -14.26 -6.76
N VAL A 104 -5.57 -13.01 -6.42
CA VAL A 104 -6.53 -12.15 -7.13
C VAL A 104 -5.87 -11.03 -7.93
N GLY A 105 -4.54 -10.92 -7.85
CA GLY A 105 -3.75 -9.94 -8.56
C GLY A 105 -2.30 -9.96 -8.10
N PHE A 106 -1.53 -8.97 -8.52
CA PHE A 106 -0.10 -8.89 -8.21
C PHE A 106 0.35 -7.46 -7.93
N VAL A 107 1.46 -7.31 -7.21
CA VAL A 107 2.20 -6.05 -7.09
C VAL A 107 3.63 -6.28 -7.56
N LYS A 108 4.05 -5.51 -8.58
CA LYS A 108 5.38 -5.57 -9.19
C LYS A 108 6.33 -4.55 -8.56
N ILE A 109 7.52 -5.01 -8.17
CA ILE A 109 8.63 -4.20 -7.65
C ILE A 109 9.89 -4.54 -8.43
N GLY A 110 10.23 -3.73 -9.43
CA GLY A 110 11.35 -4.05 -10.32
C GLY A 110 11.17 -5.44 -10.96
N PRO A 111 12.06 -6.41 -10.71
CA PRO A 111 11.91 -7.79 -11.21
C PRO A 111 11.03 -8.68 -10.32
N VAL A 112 10.69 -8.25 -9.10
CA VAL A 112 9.91 -9.04 -8.13
C VAL A 112 8.42 -8.86 -8.40
N LEU A 113 7.67 -9.96 -8.29
CA LEU A 113 6.22 -9.98 -8.39
C LEU A 113 5.64 -10.66 -7.14
N LEU A 114 4.82 -9.95 -6.38
CA LEU A 114 4.17 -10.46 -5.17
C LEU A 114 2.68 -10.65 -5.40
N ASN A 115 2.13 -11.74 -4.87
CA ASN A 115 0.72 -12.07 -4.99
C ASN A 115 -0.13 -11.19 -4.07
N VAL A 116 -1.26 -10.74 -4.59
CA VAL A 116 -2.35 -10.15 -3.80
C VAL A 116 -3.31 -11.27 -3.47
N ILE A 117 -3.53 -11.50 -2.17
CA ILE A 117 -4.24 -12.69 -1.67
C ILE A 117 -5.63 -12.30 -1.15
N ALA A 118 -6.66 -13.04 -1.54
CA ALA A 118 -7.99 -12.91 -0.98
C ALA A 118 -7.99 -13.28 0.52
N PRO A 119 -8.46 -12.40 1.43
CA PRO A 119 -8.41 -12.65 2.86
C PRO A 119 -9.52 -13.58 3.35
N GLN A 120 -10.58 -13.77 2.55
CA GLN A 120 -11.74 -14.58 2.88
C GLN A 120 -12.38 -15.14 1.61
N ASP A 121 -13.24 -16.14 1.80
CA ASP A 121 -14.15 -16.61 0.78
C ASP A 121 -15.18 -15.52 0.43
N GLY A 122 -15.55 -15.42 -0.86
CA GLY A 122 -16.63 -14.53 -1.26
C GLY A 122 -16.63 -14.17 -2.74
N ILE A 123 -17.31 -13.07 -3.06
CA ILE A 123 -17.40 -12.50 -4.40
C ILE A 123 -16.43 -11.33 -4.50
N LEU A 124 -15.41 -11.46 -5.34
CA LEU A 124 -14.44 -10.42 -5.65
C LEU A 124 -15.07 -9.38 -6.59
N GLY A 125 -15.12 -8.13 -6.14
CA GLY A 125 -15.53 -7.00 -6.97
C GLY A 125 -14.47 -6.59 -7.99
N GLU A 126 -14.78 -5.56 -8.78
CA GLU A 126 -13.82 -4.97 -9.70
C GLU A 126 -12.61 -4.35 -8.98
N ALA A 127 -11.48 -4.29 -9.67
CA ALA A 127 -10.29 -3.61 -9.17
C ALA A 127 -10.57 -2.11 -8.95
N LEU A 128 -10.29 -1.62 -7.75
CA LEU A 128 -10.45 -0.22 -7.35
C LEU A 128 -9.41 0.71 -7.97
N VAL A 129 -8.34 0.13 -8.53
CA VAL A 129 -7.24 0.84 -9.19
C VAL A 129 -6.91 0.17 -10.53
N LYS A 130 -6.44 0.96 -11.50
CA LYS A 130 -6.05 0.44 -12.82
C LYS A 130 -4.77 -0.38 -12.73
N SER A 131 -4.66 -1.44 -13.55
CA SER A 131 -3.39 -2.14 -13.74
C SER A 131 -2.29 -1.18 -14.18
N GLY A 132 -1.08 -1.33 -13.64
CA GLY A 132 0.04 -0.40 -13.77
C GLY A 132 0.03 0.76 -12.78
N THR A 133 -1.01 0.93 -11.97
CA THR A 133 -1.05 2.02 -10.97
C THR A 133 -0.07 1.76 -9.84
N LEU A 134 0.66 2.79 -9.43
CA LEU A 134 1.52 2.76 -8.26
C LEU A 134 0.69 2.73 -6.96
N VAL A 135 0.76 1.61 -6.26
CA VAL A 135 0.07 1.36 -4.99
C VAL A 135 1.08 1.34 -3.84
N GLY A 136 0.64 1.75 -2.67
CA GLY A 136 1.36 1.66 -1.41
C GLY A 136 0.94 0.43 -0.61
N TYR A 137 1.71 0.09 0.41
CA TYR A 137 1.30 -0.94 1.37
C TYR A 137 -0.08 -0.59 1.94
N GLY A 138 -0.98 -1.57 2.03
CA GLY A 138 -2.30 -1.37 2.63
C GLY A 138 -3.34 -0.70 1.72
N ASP A 139 -2.95 -0.15 0.57
CA ASP A 139 -3.89 0.45 -0.39
C ASP A 139 -4.95 -0.59 -0.78
N PRO A 140 -6.26 -0.26 -0.72
CA PRO A 140 -7.31 -1.18 -1.10
C PRO A 140 -7.29 -1.39 -2.63
N LEU A 141 -7.23 -2.65 -3.05
CA LEU A 141 -7.17 -3.05 -4.46
C LEU A 141 -8.50 -3.63 -4.94
N PHE A 142 -9.20 -4.35 -4.07
CA PHE A 142 -10.50 -4.97 -4.34
C PHE A 142 -11.36 -4.95 -3.07
N LEU A 143 -12.64 -5.25 -3.25
CA LEU A 143 -13.57 -5.62 -2.18
C LEU A 143 -14.00 -7.08 -2.37
N VAL A 144 -14.06 -7.84 -1.29
CA VAL A 144 -14.67 -9.19 -1.28
C VAL A 144 -15.94 -9.14 -0.45
N GLU A 145 -17.07 -9.36 -1.10
CA GLU A 145 -18.37 -9.45 -0.45
C GLU A 145 -18.62 -10.87 0.05
N GLN A 146 -19.15 -10.99 1.27
CA GLN A 146 -19.65 -12.28 1.75
C GLN A 146 -20.98 -12.58 1.05
N PRO A 147 -21.17 -13.80 0.52
CA PRO A 147 -22.43 -14.21 -0.11
C PRO A 147 -23.60 -14.28 0.89
#